data_AF-A0A8T7GUP7-F1
#
_entry.id   AF-A0A8T7GUP7-F1
#
_cell.length_a   1.000
_cell.length_b   1.000
_cell.length_c   1.000
_cell.angle_alpha   90.00
_cell.angle_beta   90.00
_cell.angle_gamma   90.00
#
_symmetry.space_group_name_H-M   'P 1'
#
loop_
_entity.id
_entity.type
_entity.pdbx_description
1 polymer ?
#
loop_
_entity_poly.entity_id
_entity_poly.type
_entity_poly.pdbx_seq_one_letter_code
_entity_poly.pdbx_strand_id
1 'polypeptide(L)' 'MVTREADCRRCVWFVPRDAMSDDLLRKAVEEWGYEPRRIKGWCKAWNKPITYFVGTCSRFKPITETMLRWLK' A
#
# COMPACT_ATOMS: atom_id res chain seq x y z
N MET A 1 -14.65 17.95 -11.19
CA MET A 1 -14.07 16.59 -11.14
C MET A 1 -13.66 16.33 -9.69
N VAL A 2 -14.30 15.40 -8.98
CA VAL A 2 -13.85 15.03 -7.62
C VAL A 2 -12.59 14.20 -7.80
N THR A 3 -11.42 14.81 -7.62
CA THR A 3 -10.18 14.08 -7.45
C THR A 3 -10.33 13.27 -6.17
N ARG A 4 -10.62 11.98 -6.28
CA ARG A 4 -10.62 11.06 -5.13
C ARG A 4 -9.17 10.86 -4.69
N GLU A 5 -8.65 11.86 -3.98
CA GLU A 5 -7.35 11.83 -3.37
C GLU A 5 -7.32 10.68 -2.35
N ALA A 6 -6.41 9.76 -2.55
CA ALA A 6 -6.24 8.55 -1.76
C ALA A 6 -4.86 8.57 -1.12
N ASP A 7 -4.82 8.42 0.20
CA ASP A 7 -3.59 8.20 0.95
C ASP A 7 -3.48 6.71 1.30
N CYS A 8 -2.52 6.01 0.71
CA CYS A 8 -2.28 4.60 0.94
C CYS A 8 -2.12 4.27 2.44
N ARG A 9 -1.51 5.16 3.24
CA ARG A 9 -1.31 4.94 4.68
C ARG A 9 -2.62 4.81 5.45
N ARG A 10 -3.71 5.33 4.89
CA ARG A 10 -5.07 5.27 5.45
C ARG A 10 -5.92 4.17 4.82
N CYS A 11 -5.36 3.31 3.99
CA CYS A 11 -6.07 2.29 3.25
C CYS A 11 -5.92 0.91 3.90
N VAL A 12 -6.99 0.12 3.97
CA VAL A 12 -6.97 -1.24 4.56
C VAL A 12 -6.08 -2.23 3.78
N TRP A 13 -5.76 -1.91 2.54
CA TRP A 13 -4.96 -2.74 1.65
C TRP A 13 -3.45 -2.47 1.76
N PHE A 14 -3.06 -1.44 2.51
CA PHE A 14 -1.69 -1.02 2.65
C PHE A 14 -0.93 -1.92 3.60
N VAL A 15 0.25 -2.37 3.16
CA VAL A 15 1.25 -3.01 4.00
C VAL A 15 2.45 -2.07 4.02
N PRO A 16 2.84 -1.49 5.17
CA PRO A 16 4.02 -0.64 5.25
C PRO A 16 5.27 -1.45 4.97
N ARG A 17 6.32 -0.80 4.45
CA ARG A 17 7.59 -1.44 4.10
C ARG A 17 8.13 -2.35 5.21
N ASP A 18 8.10 -1.87 6.45
CA ASP A 18 8.67 -2.60 7.59
C ASP A 18 7.87 -3.85 7.97
N ALA A 19 6.65 -3.99 7.46
CA ALA A 19 5.80 -5.17 7.63
C ALA A 19 5.68 -6.00 6.34
N MET A 20 6.42 -5.65 5.27
CA MET A 20 6.48 -6.48 4.07
C MET A 20 7.31 -7.72 4.36
N SER A 21 6.84 -8.88 3.90
CA SER A 21 7.68 -10.08 3.87
C SER A 21 8.79 -9.93 2.83
N ASP A 22 9.85 -10.72 2.99
CA ASP A 22 10.95 -10.80 2.02
C ASP A 22 10.44 -11.15 0.61
N ASP A 23 9.40 -11.97 0.50
CA ASP A 23 8.75 -12.28 -0.78
C ASP A 23 8.13 -11.06 -1.45
N LEU A 24 7.47 -10.18 -0.69
CA LEU A 24 6.88 -8.96 -1.25
C LEU A 24 7.96 -7.96 -1.69
N LEU A 25 9.06 -7.88 -0.93
CA LEU A 25 10.21 -7.06 -1.31
C LEU A 25 10.89 -7.61 -2.57
N ARG A 26 11.15 -8.92 -2.61
CA ARG A 26 11.69 -9.62 -3.77
C ARG A 26 10.83 -9.38 -5.01
N LYS A 27 9.51 -9.56 -4.88
CA LYS A 27 8.54 -9.30 -5.95
C LYS A 27 8.59 -7.86 -6.45
N ALA A 28 8.69 -6.90 -5.55
CA ALA A 28 8.78 -5.49 -5.91
C ALA A 28 10.07 -5.12 -6.66
N VAL A 29 11.17 -5.79 -6.37
CA VAL A 29 12.47 -5.56 -7.01
C VAL A 29 12.58 -6.34 -8.32
N GLU A 30 12.28 -7.63 -8.30
CA GLU A 30 12.47 -8.54 -9.44
C GLU A 30 11.39 -8.40 -10.51
N GLU A 31 10.11 -8.34 -10.13
CA GLU A 31 9.02 -8.31 -11.11
C GLU A 31 8.72 -6.88 -11.59
N TRP A 32 8.88 -5.88 -10.72
CA TRP A 32 8.56 -4.49 -11.03
C TRP A 32 9.79 -3.62 -11.32
N GLY A 33 11.00 -4.11 -11.06
CA GLY A 33 12.24 -3.38 -11.33
C GLY A 33 12.46 -2.15 -10.45
N TYR A 34 11.76 -2.03 -9.31
CA TYR A 34 11.94 -0.88 -8.42
C TYR A 34 13.19 -1.03 -7.56
N GLU A 35 13.96 0.05 -7.44
CA GLU A 35 15.02 0.14 -6.45
C GLU A 35 14.45 -0.06 -5.03
N PRO A 36 15.06 -0.91 -4.18
CA PRO A 36 14.55 -1.18 -2.84
C PRO A 36 14.26 0.09 -2.03
N ARG A 37 15.12 1.11 -2.13
CA ARG A 37 14.97 2.41 -1.43
C ARG A 37 13.72 3.20 -1.82
N ARG A 38 13.15 2.98 -3.01
CA ARG A 38 11.94 3.67 -3.49
C ARG A 38 10.65 3.03 -3.00
N ILE A 39 10.71 1.78 -2.55
CA ILE A 39 9.56 1.04 -2.06
C ILE A 39 9.19 1.57 -0.67
N LYS A 40 7.97 2.07 -0.53
CA LYS A 40 7.39 2.59 0.71
C LYS A 40 6.38 1.62 1.35
N GLY A 41 5.92 0.63 0.58
CA GLY A 41 5.00 -0.41 1.03
C GLY A 41 4.45 -1.23 -0.12
N TRP A 42 3.39 -1.98 0.15
CA TRP A 42 2.70 -2.82 -0.83
C TRP A 42 1.20 -2.58 -0.80
N CYS A 43 0.56 -2.62 -1.97
CA CYS A 43 -0.88 -2.59 -2.10
C CYS A 43 -1.42 -4.00 -2.36
N LYS A 44 -2.10 -4.61 -1.37
CA LYS A 44 -2.72 -5.94 -1.53
C LYS A 44 -3.81 -5.96 -2.60
N ALA A 45 -4.59 -4.89 -2.73
CA ALA A 45 -5.68 -4.82 -3.69
C ALA A 45 -5.22 -4.76 -5.15
N TRP A 46 -4.06 -4.19 -5.42
CA TRP A 46 -3.48 -4.10 -6.77
C TRP A 46 -2.33 -5.08 -6.98
N ASN A 47 -1.90 -5.79 -5.93
CA ASN A 47 -0.74 -6.67 -5.93
C ASN A 47 0.52 -6.00 -6.51
N LYS A 48 0.80 -4.77 -6.06
CA LYS A 48 1.90 -3.95 -6.57
C LYS A 48 2.60 -3.16 -5.46
N PRO A 49 3.88 -2.79 -5.66
CA PRO A 49 4.60 -1.95 -4.72
C PRO A 49 4.09 -0.50 -4.77
N ILE A 50 4.21 0.18 -3.63
CA ILE A 50 3.84 1.57 -3.44
C ILE A 50 5.13 2.39 -3.35
N THR A 51 5.29 3.36 -4.24
CA THR A 51 6.42 4.30 -4.26
C THR A 51 6.00 5.73 -3.85
N TYR A 52 4.70 6.01 -3.87
CA TYR A 52 4.09 7.26 -3.44
C TYR A 52 2.86 6.98 -2.57
N PHE A 53 2.71 7.72 -1.47
CA PHE A 53 1.58 7.50 -0.56
C PHE A 53 0.28 8.10 -1.08
N VAL A 54 0.35 9.27 -1.73
CA VAL A 54 -0.81 10.04 -2.15
C VAL A 54 -0.96 9.98 -3.66
N GLY A 55 -2.20 9.88 -4.14
CA GLY A 55 -2.55 9.91 -5.55
C GLY A 55 -4.04 9.67 -5.76
N THR A 56 -4.42 9.18 -6.93
CA THR A 56 -5.79 8.71 -7.20
C THR A 56 -5.83 7.19 -7.15
N CYS A 57 -6.85 6.61 -6.49
CA CYS A 57 -7.00 5.17 -6.40
C CYS A 57 -8.48 4.75 -6.38
N SER A 58 -8.90 3.98 -7.38
CA SER A 58 -10.28 3.46 -7.47
C SER A 58 -10.59 2.33 -6.48
N ARG A 59 -9.56 1.69 -5.91
CA ARG A 59 -9.68 0.63 -4.89
C ARG A 59 -9.40 1.14 -3.47
N PHE A 60 -9.30 2.45 -3.27
CA PHE A 60 -9.08 3.03 -1.94
C PHE A 60 -10.23 2.65 -1.02
N LYS A 61 -9.89 2.05 0.12
CA LYS A 61 -10.84 1.71 1.17
C LYS A 61 -10.27 2.20 2.49
N PRO A 62 -10.83 3.27 3.08
CA PRO A 62 -10.29 3.87 4.27
C PRO A 62 -10.37 2.89 5.44
N ILE A 63 -9.33 2.88 6.29
CA ILE A 63 -9.37 2.22 7.58
C ILE A 63 -10.39 2.98 8.44
N THR A 64 -11.47 2.32 8.82
CA THR A 64 -12.44 2.87 9.76
C THR A 64 -12.09 2.45 11.18
N GLU A 65 -12.51 3.23 12.16
CA GLU A 65 -12.30 2.94 13.58
C GLU A 65 -12.84 1.55 13.99
N THR A 66 -13.91 1.09 13.33
CA THR A 66 -14.49 -0.24 13.51
C THR A 66 -13.52 -1.38 13.13
N MET A 67 -12.58 -1.16 12.21
CA MET A 67 -11.58 -2.16 11.81
C MET A 67 -10.38 -2.20 12.77
N LEU A 68 -10.06 -1.10 13.45
CA LEU A 68 -8.99 -1.06 14.47
C LEU A 68 -9.34 -1.85 15.72
N ARG A 69 -10.64 -2.01 16.00
CA ARG A 69 -11.16 -2.69 17.21
C ARG A 69 -10.91 -4.20 17.25
N TRP A 70 -10.60 -4.83 16.11
CA TRP A 70 -10.35 -6.27 15.98
C TRP A 70 -8.86 -6.64 15.85
N LEU A 71 -7.98 -5.64 15.93
CA LEU A 71 -6.52 -5.82 15.93
C LEU A 71 -5.90 -5.68 17.33
N LYS A 72 -6.73 -5.64 18.38
CA LYS A 72 -6.30 -5.73 19.79
C LYS A 72 -6.51 -7.14 20.33
#